data_AF-A0A6B0SKF5-F1
#
_entry.id   AF-A0A6B0SKF5-F1
#
_cell.length_a   1.000
_cell.length_b   1.000
_cell.length_c   1.000
_cell.angle_alpha   90.00
_cell.angle_beta   90.00
_cell.angle_gamma   90.00
#
_symmetry.space_group_name_H-M   'P 1'
#
loop_
_entity.id
_entity.type
_entity.pdbx_description
1 polymer ?
#
loop_
_entity_poly.entity_id
_entity_poly.type
_entity_poly.pdbx_seq_one_letter_code
_entity_poly.pdbx_strand_id
1 'polypeptide(L)'
;DRTDVGAVEAIDGVSWTIDQDLPPMACDDPEFADRVLDAAGAVQAGAGAHVAKPHATDAGWLADAGVTCVVCGPAEPGEAHTASESVSLDLLARCRSVYERLTNS
;
A
#
# COMPACT_ATOMS: atom_id res chain seq x y z
N ASP A 1 -5.56 10.69 -13.79
CA ASP A 1 -4.98 11.41 -14.94
C ASP A 1 -3.48 11.28 -14.95
N ARG A 2 -2.92 10.99 -16.13
CA ARG A 2 -1.47 11.05 -16.34
C ARG A 2 -1.06 12.51 -16.53
N THR A 3 0.12 12.87 -16.04
CA THR A 3 0.71 14.19 -16.32
C THR A 3 1.00 14.29 -17.81
N ASP A 4 0.50 15.35 -18.45
CA ASP A 4 0.82 15.66 -19.84
C ASP A 4 2.28 16.10 -19.96
N VAL A 5 3.04 15.40 -20.79
CA VAL A 5 4.46 15.66 -21.06
C VAL A 5 4.70 16.25 -22.46
N GLY A 6 3.64 16.62 -23.19
CA GLY A 6 3.74 17.19 -24.54
C GLY A 6 4.62 18.44 -24.65
N ALA A 7 4.77 19.20 -23.56
CA ALA A 7 5.70 20.34 -23.52
C ALA A 7 7.18 19.93 -23.61
N VAL A 8 7.54 18.70 -23.20
CA VAL A 8 8.91 18.17 -23.25
C VAL A 8 9.30 17.77 -24.68
N GLU A 9 8.34 17.27 -25.46
CA GLU A 9 8.55 16.86 -26.87
C GLU A 9 8.91 18.02 -27.79
N ALA A 10 8.54 19.26 -27.41
CA ALA A 10 8.84 20.46 -28.17
C ALA A 10 10.27 21.01 -27.92
N ILE A 11 11.02 20.44 -26.98
CA ILE A 11 12.37 20.91 -26.64
C ILE A 11 13.40 20.17 -27.51
N ASP A 12 14.03 20.91 -28.41
CA ASP A 12 15.01 20.36 -29.35
C ASP A 12 16.21 19.73 -28.61
N GLY A 13 16.56 18.49 -28.96
CA GLY A 13 17.62 17.72 -28.31
C GLY A 13 17.24 16.99 -27.01
N VAL A 14 15.98 17.06 -26.55
CA VAL A 14 15.49 16.30 -25.38
C VAL A 14 14.69 15.08 -25.85
N SER A 15 14.93 13.93 -25.22
CA SER A 15 14.11 12.73 -25.39
C SER A 15 13.65 12.21 -24.03
N TRP A 16 12.48 11.57 -23.99
CA TRP A 16 11.91 11.03 -22.77
C TRP A 16 11.29 9.66 -23.05
N THR A 17 11.25 8.82 -22.02
CA THR A 17 10.59 7.52 -22.03
C THR A 17 9.93 7.28 -20.68
N ILE A 18 8.84 6.52 -20.64
CA ILE A 18 8.30 5.98 -19.39
C ILE A 18 8.98 4.65 -19.15
N ASP A 19 9.78 4.57 -18.09
CA ASP A 19 10.43 3.32 -17.69
C ASP A 19 9.47 2.44 -16.88
N GLN A 20 8.66 3.05 -16.01
CA GLN A 20 7.65 2.36 -15.21
C GLN A 20 6.35 3.16 -15.11
N ASP A 21 5.24 2.52 -15.46
CA ASP A 21 3.87 3.05 -15.31
C ASP A 21 3.11 2.13 -14.35
N LEU A 22 3.21 2.42 -13.05
CA LEU A 22 2.67 1.57 -12.00
C LEU A 22 1.16 1.81 -11.86
N PRO A 23 0.30 0.78 -11.99
CA PRO A 23 -1.13 0.94 -11.79
C PRO A 23 -1.44 1.33 -10.33
N PRO A 24 -2.45 2.17 -10.09
CA PRO A 24 -2.89 2.47 -8.74
C PRO A 24 -3.55 1.24 -8.12
N MET A 25 -3.42 1.10 -6.79
CA MET A 25 -4.21 0.14 -6.05
C MET A 25 -5.43 0.81 -5.41
N ALA A 26 -6.61 0.25 -5.67
CA ALA A 26 -7.82 0.48 -4.91
C ALA A 26 -8.46 -0.88 -4.64
N CYS A 27 -8.71 -1.21 -3.36
CA CYS A 27 -9.40 -2.44 -3.01
C CYS A 27 -10.81 -2.43 -3.64
N ASP A 28 -11.12 -3.45 -4.42
CA ASP A 28 -12.39 -3.61 -5.14
C ASP A 28 -13.47 -4.29 -4.32
N ASP A 29 -13.10 -4.86 -3.17
CA ASP A 29 -13.99 -5.49 -2.19
C ASP A 29 -13.99 -4.70 -0.87
N PRO A 30 -15.00 -3.83 -0.63
CA PRO A 30 -15.14 -3.09 0.62
C PRO A 30 -15.34 -4.00 1.84
N GLU A 31 -16.05 -5.12 1.71
CA GLU A 31 -16.30 -6.04 2.82
C GLU A 31 -15.01 -6.76 3.23
N PHE A 32 -14.12 -7.06 2.28
CA PHE A 32 -12.79 -7.53 2.58
C PHE A 32 -11.95 -6.47 3.29
N ALA A 33 -11.97 -5.22 2.83
CA ALA A 33 -11.26 -4.13 3.48
C ALA A 33 -11.76 -3.85 4.91
N ASP A 34 -13.07 -3.97 5.14
CA ASP A 34 -13.70 -3.83 6.47
C ASP A 34 -13.26 -4.97 7.39
N ARG A 35 -13.27 -6.22 6.92
CA ARG A 35 -12.77 -7.37 7.70
C ARG A 35 -11.31 -7.19 8.13
N VAL A 36 -10.44 -6.72 7.23
CA VAL A 36 -9.04 -6.40 7.57
C VAL A 36 -8.95 -5.32 8.64
N LEU A 37 -9.76 -4.26 8.53
CA LEU A 37 -9.78 -3.18 9.51
C LEU A 37 -10.29 -3.65 10.88
N ASP A 38 -11.35 -4.46 10.93
CA ASP A 38 -11.89 -5.04 12.15
C ASP A 38 -10.88 -5.95 12.85
N ALA A 39 -10.17 -6.79 12.09
CA ALA A 39 -9.12 -7.64 12.64
C ALA A 39 -7.97 -6.83 13.24
N ALA A 40 -7.60 -5.71 12.59
CA ALA A 40 -6.60 -4.78 13.12
C ALA A 40 -7.09 -4.08 14.40
N GLY A 41 -8.31 -3.56 14.40
CA GLY A 41 -8.92 -2.91 15.56
C GLY A 41 -9.06 -3.83 16.78
N ALA A 42 -9.21 -5.14 16.56
CA ALA A 42 -9.34 -6.12 17.63
C ALA A 42 -8.02 -6.46 18.37
N VAL A 43 -6.85 -6.03 17.86
CA VAL A 43 -5.52 -6.36 18.44
C VAL A 43 -4.72 -5.13 18.87
N GLN A 44 -5.27 -3.93 18.73
CA GLN A 44 -4.60 -2.69 19.10
C GLN A 44 -5.56 -1.70 19.76
N ALA A 45 -5.00 -0.66 20.37
CA ALA A 45 -5.80 0.46 20.85
C ALA A 45 -6.20 1.36 19.67
N GLY A 46 -7.51 1.61 19.53
CA GLY A 46 -8.08 2.45 18.46
C GLY A 46 -8.60 1.65 17.27
N ALA A 47 -9.51 2.26 16.51
CA ALA A 47 -10.25 1.59 15.43
C ALA A 47 -9.44 1.39 14.14
N GLY A 48 -8.27 2.04 14.00
CA GLY A 48 -7.61 2.16 12.70
C GLY A 48 -8.41 3.03 11.72
N ALA A 49 -7.96 3.10 10.47
CA ALA A 49 -8.68 3.75 9.38
C ALA A 49 -8.21 3.20 8.03
N HIS A 50 -9.09 3.17 7.04
CA HIS A 50 -8.67 3.03 5.65
C HIS A 50 -7.94 4.29 5.22
N VAL A 51 -6.77 4.12 4.60
CA VAL A 51 -5.94 5.23 4.14
C VAL A 51 -5.40 4.94 2.75
N ALA A 52 -5.41 5.96 1.89
CA ALA A 52 -4.62 5.95 0.67
C ALA A 52 -3.21 6.47 1.00
N LYS A 53 -2.17 5.77 0.53
CA LYS A 53 -0.78 6.21 0.64
C LYS A 53 -0.30 6.68 -0.74
N PRO A 54 0.50 7.76 -0.82
CA PRO A 54 1.02 8.27 -2.10
C PRO A 54 2.21 7.43 -2.63
N HIS A 55 2.31 6.15 -2.23
CA HIS A 55 3.41 5.26 -2.57
C HIS A 55 2.86 4.08 -3.37
N ALA A 56 3.57 3.69 -4.42
CA ALA A 56 3.24 2.50 -5.17
C ALA A 56 3.61 1.22 -4.40
N THR A 57 2.87 0.16 -4.66
CA THR A 57 3.11 -1.19 -4.13
C THR A 57 2.77 -2.22 -5.22
N ASP A 58 3.24 -3.45 -5.06
CA ASP A 58 2.90 -4.55 -5.98
C ASP A 58 1.39 -4.82 -6.04
N ALA A 59 0.63 -4.38 -5.03
CA ALA A 59 -0.82 -4.52 -4.98
C ALA A 59 -1.53 -3.81 -6.15
N GLY A 60 -0.91 -2.80 -6.78
CA GLY A 60 -1.44 -2.20 -8.00
C GLY A 60 -1.45 -3.19 -9.17
N TRP A 61 -0.33 -3.89 -9.38
CA TRP A 61 -0.21 -4.91 -10.44
C TRP A 61 -1.08 -6.13 -10.16
N LEU A 62 -1.16 -6.54 -8.90
CA LEU A 62 -2.02 -7.65 -8.49
C LEU A 62 -3.51 -7.31 -8.71
N ALA A 63 -3.93 -6.09 -8.36
CA ALA A 63 -5.29 -5.63 -8.62
C ALA A 63 -5.58 -5.57 -10.14
N ASP A 64 -4.67 -5.05 -10.95
CA ASP A 64 -4.81 -5.02 -12.41
C ASP A 64 -4.92 -6.45 -13.01
N ALA A 65 -4.23 -7.42 -12.40
CA ALA A 65 -4.35 -8.84 -12.73
C ALA A 65 -5.61 -9.54 -12.18
N GLY A 66 -6.50 -8.81 -11.49
CA GLY A 66 -7.77 -9.32 -10.97
C GLY A 66 -7.70 -9.94 -9.57
N VAL A 67 -6.66 -9.65 -8.79
CA VAL A 67 -6.54 -10.07 -7.39
C VAL A 67 -6.99 -8.94 -6.45
N THR A 68 -8.05 -9.17 -5.70
CA THR A 68 -8.49 -8.27 -4.62
C THR A 68 -7.38 -8.08 -3.59
N CYS A 69 -6.97 -6.82 -3.36
CA CYS A 69 -5.84 -6.49 -2.51
C CYS A 69 -6.18 -5.47 -1.42
N VAL A 70 -5.65 -5.73 -0.21
CA VAL A 70 -5.55 -4.76 0.89
C VAL A 70 -4.13 -4.82 1.43
N VAL A 71 -3.49 -3.67 1.64
CA VAL A 71 -2.16 -3.59 2.24
C VAL A 71 -2.30 -3.31 3.73
N CYS A 72 -1.82 -4.24 4.58
CA CYS A 72 -1.87 -4.14 6.03
C CYS A 72 -0.51 -4.53 6.64
N GLY A 73 0.01 -3.67 7.52
CA GLY A 73 1.29 -3.92 8.19
C GLY A 73 1.78 -2.72 9.01
N PRO A 74 2.97 -2.84 9.60
CA PRO A 74 3.65 -1.74 10.28
C PRO A 74 3.80 -0.54 9.34
N ALA A 75 3.62 0.67 9.86
CA ALA A 75 3.74 1.91 9.08
C ALA A 75 4.45 2.99 9.90
N GLU A 76 5.64 2.69 10.42
CA GLU A 76 6.49 3.65 11.14
C GLU A 76 7.05 4.69 10.15
N PRO A 77 6.66 5.97 10.25
CA PRO A 77 7.11 6.98 9.30
C PRO A 77 8.62 7.22 9.41
N GLY A 78 9.32 7.17 8.27
CA GLY A 78 10.73 7.55 8.19
C GLY A 78 11.74 6.47 8.54
N GLU A 79 11.31 5.23 8.85
CA GLU A 79 12.23 4.11 9.06
C GLU A 79 12.69 3.50 7.72
N ALA A 80 11.74 3.30 6.80
CA ALA A 80 12.00 2.64 5.52
C ALA A 80 13.04 3.39 4.67
N HIS A 81 13.94 2.63 4.04
CA HIS A 81 15.03 3.12 3.18
C HIS A 81 16.05 4.00 3.90
N THR A 82 16.22 3.81 5.21
CA THR A 82 17.28 4.46 5.99
C THR A 82 18.36 3.47 6.41
N ALA A 83 19.54 3.98 6.79
CA ALA A 83 20.62 3.14 7.33
C ALA A 83 20.29 2.54 8.70
N SER A 84 19.27 3.07 9.39
CA SER A 84 18.82 2.67 10.71
C SER A 84 17.44 2.03 10.70
N GLU A 85 16.95 1.62 9.53
CA GLU A 85 15.62 1.03 9.36
C GLU A 85 15.38 -0.08 10.38
N SER A 86 14.31 0.09 11.16
CA SER A 86 13.95 -0.83 12.22
C SER A 86 12.43 -0.93 12.39
N VAL A 87 11.99 -1.93 13.16
CA VAL A 87 10.59 -2.11 13.53
C VAL A 87 10.50 -2.78 14.89
N SER A 88 9.51 -2.39 15.69
CA SER A 88 9.25 -3.02 16.98
C SER A 88 8.80 -4.49 16.83
N LEU A 89 9.39 -5.40 17.62
CA LEU A 89 8.93 -6.79 17.71
C LEU A 89 7.48 -6.90 18.19
N ASP A 90 7.05 -6.02 19.10
CA ASP A 90 5.66 -5.99 19.56
C ASP A 90 4.71 -5.54 18.45
N LEU A 91 5.18 -4.70 17.51
CA LEU A 91 4.40 -4.31 16.34
C LEU A 91 4.30 -5.47 15.34
N LEU A 92 5.39 -6.22 15.11
CA LEU A 92 5.35 -7.43 14.29
C LEU A 92 4.43 -8.50 14.89
N ALA A 93 4.46 -8.71 16.21
CA ALA A 93 3.59 -9.64 16.90
C ALA A 93 2.10 -9.26 16.76
N ARG A 94 1.79 -7.96 16.82
CA ARG A 94 0.44 -7.44 16.54
C ARG A 94 0.02 -7.68 15.10
N CYS A 95 0.87 -7.36 14.12
CA CYS A 95 0.57 -7.61 12.70
C CYS A 95 0.30 -9.10 12.44
N ARG A 96 1.10 -10.00 13.01
CA ARG A 96 0.83 -11.44 12.97
C ARG A 96 -0.56 -11.78 13.53
N SER A 97 -0.94 -11.19 14.65
CA SER A 97 -2.25 -11.42 15.28
C SER A 97 -3.41 -10.94 14.38
N VAL A 98 -3.20 -9.91 13.55
CA VAL A 98 -4.18 -9.49 12.52
C VAL A 98 -4.38 -10.60 11.49
N TYR A 99 -3.30 -11.12 10.92
CA TYR A 99 -3.37 -12.20 9.93
C TYR A 99 -4.02 -13.47 10.50
N GLU A 100 -3.64 -13.87 11.72
CA GLU A 100 -4.24 -15.03 12.39
C GLU A 100 -5.75 -14.85 12.64
N ARG A 101 -6.20 -13.63 12.95
CA ARG A 101 -7.64 -13.35 13.10
C ARG A 101 -8.38 -13.44 11.78
N LEU A 102 -7.82 -12.87 10.70
CA LEU A 102 -8.44 -12.88 9.38
C LEU A 102 -8.63 -14.28 8.79
N THR A 103 -7.72 -15.20 9.10
CA THR A 103 -7.85 -16.59 8.62
C THR A 103 -8.82 -17.43 9.44
N ASN A 104 -9.17 -16.97 10.64
CA ASN A 104 -10.03 -17.68 11.59
C ASN A 104 -11.43 -17.05 11.72
N SER A 105 -11.73 -16.01 10.94
CA SER A 105 -13.00 -15.27 10.93
C SER A 105 -13.99 -15.78 9.90
#